data_AF-A0A936ZBQ1-F1
#
_entry.id   AF-A0A936ZBQ1-F1
#
_cell.length_a   1.000
_cell.length_b   1.000
_cell.length_c   1.000
_cell.angle_alpha   90.00
_cell.angle_beta   90.00
_cell.angle_gamma   90.00
#
_symmetry.space_group_name_H-M   'P 1'
#
loop_
_entity.id
_entity.type
_entity.pdbx_description
1 polymer ?
#
loop_
_entity_poly.entity_id
_entity_poly.type
_entity_poly.pdbx_seq_one_letter_code
_entity_poly.pdbx_strand_id
1 'polypeptide(L)'
;MHGFDHILNWKLKQGSHTFPGQDGGTCINEAAIVAAGFPYRPVRSVYDMPKCFSRPICTLAMQLNDEASDQERQQLLHLVTRLACADTLEVEQEREAYIAARMRWRLSFQQRLEILTGALAIGRQADELTPDEARTRMADVQQRAAPTSVDEHPLIEKFQGWFVGIF
;
A
#
# COMPACT_ATOMS: atom_id res chain seq x y z
N MET A 1 -10.25 11.01 17.54
CA MET A 1 -9.06 10.98 16.65
C MET A 1 -9.11 9.62 15.97
N HIS A 2 -9.51 9.54 14.70
CA HIS A 2 -9.42 8.27 13.97
C HIS A 2 -7.94 8.08 13.61
N GLY A 3 -7.24 7.28 14.43
CA GLY A 3 -5.81 7.03 14.32
C GLY A 3 -5.44 6.31 13.02
N PHE A 4 -4.13 6.12 12.82
CA PHE A 4 -3.53 5.37 11.71
C PHE A 4 -4.01 3.91 11.59
N ASP A 5 -4.84 3.43 12.53
CA ASP A 5 -5.38 2.06 12.61
C ASP A 5 -6.10 1.60 11.34
N HIS A 6 -6.76 2.51 10.62
CA HIS A 6 -7.43 2.19 9.35
C HIS A 6 -6.44 1.95 8.19
N ILE A 7 -5.23 2.51 8.27
CA ILE A 7 -4.13 2.25 7.32
C ILE A 7 -3.46 0.92 7.65
N LEU A 8 -3.31 0.58 8.95
CA LEU A 8 -2.71 -0.68 9.40
C LEU A 8 -3.55 -1.91 9.04
N ASN A 9 -4.86 -1.75 8.87
CA ASN A 9 -5.79 -2.84 8.52
C ASN A 9 -6.29 -2.80 7.06
N TRP A 10 -5.64 -2.02 6.20
CA TRP A 10 -6.06 -1.85 4.81
C TRP A 10 -6.03 -3.17 4.04
N LYS A 11 -7.15 -3.57 3.45
CA LYS A 11 -7.23 -4.75 2.59
C LYS A 11 -7.44 -4.35 1.14
N LEU A 12 -6.78 -5.06 0.22
CA LEU A 12 -7.05 -4.90 -1.20
C LEU A 12 -8.30 -5.68 -1.59
N LYS A 13 -9.19 -5.04 -2.35
CA LYS A 13 -10.42 -5.65 -2.89
C LYS A 13 -10.41 -5.62 -4.41
N GLN A 14 -11.16 -6.54 -5.01
CA GLN A 14 -11.38 -6.57 -6.45
C GLN A 14 -12.26 -5.38 -6.85
N GLY A 15 -11.86 -4.66 -7.89
CA GLY A 15 -12.72 -3.67 -8.54
C GLY A 15 -12.99 -2.39 -7.74
N SER A 16 -13.17 -1.31 -8.50
CA SER A 16 -13.45 0.06 -8.03
C SER A 16 -14.95 0.30 -7.95
N HIS A 17 -15.59 0.06 -6.81
CA HIS A 17 -17.01 0.37 -6.64
C HIS A 17 -17.33 0.92 -5.23
N THR A 18 -17.39 2.26 -5.16
CA THR A 18 -17.85 3.08 -4.03
C THR A 18 -16.87 3.16 -2.85
N PHE A 19 -16.69 4.37 -2.30
CA PHE A 19 -15.82 4.62 -1.15
C PHE A 19 -16.12 3.62 -0.01
N PRO A 20 -15.14 2.82 0.45
CA PRO A 20 -15.41 1.59 1.21
C PRO A 20 -15.76 1.80 2.68
N GLY A 21 -15.91 3.04 3.14
CA GLY A 21 -16.03 3.35 4.57
C GLY A 21 -14.70 3.23 5.31
N GLN A 22 -14.73 3.33 6.63
CA GLN A 22 -13.53 3.38 7.48
C GLN A 22 -12.73 2.06 7.51
N ASP A 23 -13.33 0.94 7.08
CA ASP A 23 -12.74 -0.41 7.11
C ASP A 23 -12.03 -0.82 5.80
N GLY A 24 -11.65 0.17 4.96
CA GLY A 24 -10.50 0.08 4.06
C GLY A 24 -10.50 -1.11 3.08
N GLY A 25 -11.21 -0.97 1.97
CA GLY A 25 -11.19 -1.94 0.87
C GLY A 25 -11.14 -1.27 -0.49
N THR A 26 -9.96 -1.11 -1.08
CA THR A 26 -9.79 -0.47 -2.40
C THR A 26 -9.00 -1.36 -3.35
N CYS A 27 -8.98 -1.05 -4.64
CA CYS A 27 -8.01 -1.67 -5.53
C CYS A 27 -6.59 -1.16 -5.21
N ILE A 28 -5.56 -1.87 -5.69
CA ILE A 28 -4.16 -1.47 -5.47
C ILE A 28 -3.85 -0.05 -5.97
N ASN A 29 -4.41 0.36 -7.12
CA ASN A 29 -4.15 1.68 -7.70
C ASN A 29 -4.75 2.81 -6.86
N GLU A 30 -5.95 2.60 -6.30
CA GLU A 30 -6.59 3.53 -5.37
C GLU A 30 -5.82 3.61 -4.05
N ALA A 31 -5.37 2.46 -3.52
CA ALA A 31 -4.53 2.41 -2.34
C ALA A 31 -3.24 3.21 -2.57
N ALA A 32 -2.64 3.08 -3.75
CA ALA A 32 -1.41 3.78 -4.10
C ALA A 32 -1.60 5.30 -4.24
N ILE A 33 -2.76 5.75 -4.75
CA ILE A 33 -3.13 7.18 -4.76
C ILE A 33 -3.13 7.74 -3.34
N VAL A 34 -3.83 7.05 -2.42
CA VAL A 34 -3.92 7.48 -1.01
C VAL A 34 -2.56 7.40 -0.32
N ALA A 35 -1.80 6.32 -0.53
CA ALA A 35 -0.47 6.15 0.04
C ALA A 35 0.54 7.21 -0.45
N ALA A 36 0.39 7.70 -1.67
CA ALA A 36 1.19 8.81 -2.22
C ALA A 36 0.70 10.19 -1.76
N GLY A 37 -0.31 10.27 -0.87
CA GLY A 37 -0.83 11.52 -0.30
C GLY A 37 -1.86 12.24 -1.16
N PHE A 38 -2.35 11.64 -2.24
CA PHE A 38 -3.44 12.22 -3.03
C PHE A 38 -4.81 11.90 -2.41
N PRO A 39 -5.82 12.76 -2.62
CA PRO A 39 -7.19 12.43 -2.26
C PRO A 39 -7.66 11.15 -2.95
N TYR A 40 -8.40 10.31 -2.21
CA TYR A 40 -9.04 9.12 -2.79
C TYR A 40 -9.88 9.52 -4.02
N ARG A 41 -9.75 8.73 -5.08
CA ARG A 41 -10.61 8.79 -6.26
C ARG A 41 -10.76 7.39 -6.84
N PRO A 42 -11.94 7.05 -7.40
CA PRO A 42 -12.09 5.80 -8.13
C PRO A 42 -11.17 5.80 -9.36
N VAL A 43 -10.51 4.67 -9.61
CA VAL A 43 -9.63 4.47 -10.76
C VAL A 43 -10.27 3.43 -11.68
N ARG A 44 -10.86 3.89 -12.79
CA ARG A 44 -11.44 3.02 -13.83
C ARG A 44 -10.46 2.77 -14.97
N SER A 45 -9.56 3.72 -15.19
CA SER A 45 -8.46 3.60 -16.12
C SER A 45 -7.18 4.06 -15.46
N VAL A 46 -6.06 3.43 -15.79
CA VAL A 46 -4.76 3.93 -15.34
C VAL A 46 -4.51 5.36 -15.80
N TYR A 47 -5.13 5.83 -16.90
CA TYR A 47 -4.99 7.21 -17.38
C TYR A 47 -5.64 8.24 -16.46
N ASP A 48 -6.50 7.81 -15.52
CA ASP A 48 -7.09 8.68 -14.50
C ASP A 48 -6.11 9.02 -13.37
N MET A 49 -5.01 8.26 -13.22
CA MET A 49 -4.08 8.43 -12.10
C MET A 49 -3.14 9.63 -12.32
N PRO A 50 -2.62 10.26 -11.24
CA PRO A 50 -1.65 11.35 -11.36
C PRO A 50 -0.42 11.01 -12.22
N LYS A 51 0.26 12.03 -12.77
CA LYS A 51 1.39 11.83 -13.70
C LYS A 51 2.60 11.13 -13.09
N CYS A 52 2.74 11.14 -11.76
CA CYS A 52 3.82 10.43 -11.06
C CYS A 52 3.63 8.91 -11.01
N PHE A 53 2.51 8.37 -11.51
CA PHE A 53 2.26 6.93 -11.57
C PHE A 53 2.63 6.36 -12.94
N SER A 54 3.46 5.31 -12.93
CA SER A 54 3.86 4.62 -14.16
C SER A 54 2.66 3.90 -14.76
N ARG A 55 2.34 4.21 -16.02
CA ARG A 55 1.20 3.61 -16.73
C ARG A 55 1.38 2.10 -16.95
N PRO A 56 2.51 1.57 -17.47
CA PRO A 56 2.70 0.14 -17.61
C PRO A 56 2.63 -0.61 -16.27
N ILE A 57 3.26 -0.07 -15.21
CA ILE A 57 3.24 -0.68 -13.87
C ILE A 57 1.82 -0.72 -13.30
N CYS A 58 1.12 0.42 -13.30
CA CYS A 58 -0.24 0.50 -12.76
C CYS A 58 -1.24 -0.32 -13.57
N THR A 59 -0.97 -0.57 -14.86
CA THR A 59 -1.82 -1.41 -15.71
C THR A 59 -1.72 -2.86 -15.27
N LEU A 60 -0.50 -3.39 -15.16
CA LEU A 60 -0.28 -4.77 -14.73
C LEU A 60 -0.72 -4.96 -13.27
N ALA A 61 -0.48 -3.98 -12.39
CA ALA A 61 -0.93 -4.03 -11.01
C ALA A 61 -2.46 -4.10 -10.90
N MET A 62 -3.19 -3.31 -11.69
CA MET A 62 -4.66 -3.35 -11.74
C MET A 62 -5.18 -4.71 -12.22
N GLN A 63 -4.59 -5.25 -13.30
CA GLN A 63 -4.93 -6.57 -13.82
C GLN A 63 -4.69 -7.66 -12.76
N LEU A 64 -3.52 -7.65 -12.10
CA LEU A 64 -3.21 -8.59 -11.03
C LEU A 64 -4.17 -8.49 -9.85
N ASN A 65 -4.54 -7.27 -9.45
CA ASN A 65 -5.49 -7.03 -8.37
C ASN A 65 -6.86 -7.65 -8.69
N ASP A 66 -7.33 -7.45 -9.92
CA ASP A 66 -8.67 -7.81 -10.32
C ASP A 66 -8.82 -9.31 -10.66
N GLU A 67 -7.74 -9.96 -11.10
CA GLU A 67 -7.73 -11.41 -11.39
C GLU A 67 -7.37 -12.29 -10.19
N ALA A 68 -6.80 -11.73 -9.13
CA ALA A 68 -6.35 -12.48 -7.96
C ALA A 68 -7.50 -12.94 -7.05
N SER A 69 -7.32 -14.10 -6.41
CA SER A 69 -8.13 -14.47 -5.24
C SER A 69 -7.92 -13.48 -4.09
N ASP A 70 -8.82 -13.47 -3.11
CA ASP A 70 -8.72 -12.54 -1.97
C ASP A 70 -7.42 -12.68 -1.19
N GLN A 71 -6.89 -13.89 -1.08
CA GLN A 71 -5.63 -14.18 -0.39
C GLN A 71 -4.42 -13.72 -1.21
N GLU A 72 -4.39 -14.03 -2.51
CA GLU A 72 -3.32 -13.60 -3.41
C GLU A 72 -3.25 -12.08 -3.51
N ARG A 73 -4.42 -11.42 -3.56
CA ARG A 73 -4.49 -9.96 -3.69
C ARG A 73 -3.80 -9.23 -2.56
N GLN A 74 -3.85 -9.75 -1.33
CA GLN A 74 -3.16 -9.12 -0.20
C GLN A 74 -1.63 -9.14 -0.35
N GLN A 75 -1.09 -10.03 -1.18
CA GLN A 75 0.34 -10.02 -1.47
C GLN A 75 0.75 -8.77 -2.25
N LEU A 76 -0.16 -8.06 -2.92
CA LEU A 76 0.15 -6.82 -3.61
C LEU A 76 0.35 -5.61 -2.67
N LEU A 77 -0.01 -5.72 -1.38
CA LEU A 77 0.06 -4.61 -0.42
C LEU A 77 1.47 -4.02 -0.30
N HIS A 78 2.51 -4.85 -0.31
CA HIS A 78 3.90 -4.39 -0.20
C HIS A 78 4.36 -3.53 -1.39
N LEU A 79 3.61 -3.56 -2.51
CA LEU A 79 3.92 -2.76 -3.70
C LEU A 79 3.23 -1.40 -3.69
N VAL A 80 2.21 -1.17 -2.86
CA VAL A 80 1.35 0.03 -2.89
C VAL A 80 2.17 1.34 -2.91
N THR A 81 3.20 1.43 -2.09
CA THR A 81 4.06 2.63 -1.99
C THR A 81 5.04 2.79 -3.16
N ARG A 82 5.19 1.77 -4.01
CA ARG A 82 6.10 1.73 -5.15
C ARG A 82 5.43 2.07 -6.49
N LEU A 83 4.11 2.23 -6.54
CA LEU A 83 3.38 2.49 -7.80
C LEU A 83 3.54 3.93 -8.31
N ALA A 84 3.85 4.89 -7.42
CA ALA A 84 4.16 6.28 -7.77
C ALA A 84 5.61 6.42 -8.29
N CYS A 85 5.92 5.70 -9.37
CA CYS A 85 7.28 5.51 -9.89
C CYS A 85 7.45 5.87 -11.37
N ALA A 86 6.60 6.75 -11.91
CA ALA A 86 6.76 7.22 -13.29
C ALA A 86 8.16 7.81 -13.52
N ASP A 87 8.74 7.47 -14.66
CA ASP A 87 10.08 7.90 -15.05
C ASP A 87 10.09 8.53 -16.45
N THR A 88 11.25 8.62 -17.11
CA THR A 88 11.36 9.11 -18.48
C THR A 88 10.60 8.23 -19.46
N LEU A 89 10.28 8.78 -20.63
CA LEU A 89 9.55 8.06 -21.67
C LEU A 89 10.25 6.76 -22.07
N GLU A 90 11.58 6.79 -22.16
CA GLU A 90 12.41 5.64 -22.52
C GLU A 90 12.29 4.51 -21.50
N VAL A 91 12.31 4.85 -20.20
CA VAL A 91 12.13 3.88 -19.11
C VAL A 91 10.71 3.30 -19.12
N GLU A 92 9.70 4.13 -19.34
CA GLU A 92 8.31 3.64 -19.42
C GLU A 92 8.10 2.68 -20.61
N GLN A 93 8.71 2.99 -21.76
CA GLN A 93 8.71 2.11 -22.94
C GLN A 93 9.47 0.80 -22.67
N GLU A 94 10.60 0.85 -21.97
CA GLU A 94 11.35 -0.34 -21.58
C GLU A 94 10.53 -1.24 -20.63
N ARG A 95 9.86 -0.65 -19.63
CA ARG A 95 8.95 -1.37 -18.74
C ARG A 95 7.82 -2.05 -19.51
N GLU A 96 7.19 -1.33 -20.45
CA GLU A 96 6.14 -1.88 -21.29
C GLU A 96 6.65 -3.05 -22.15
N ALA A 97 7.79 -2.89 -22.81
CA ALA A 97 8.42 -3.95 -23.59
C ALA A 97 8.81 -5.17 -22.73
N TYR A 98 9.36 -4.93 -21.54
CA TYR A 98 9.71 -5.98 -20.58
C TYR A 98 8.49 -6.82 -20.18
N ILE A 99 7.39 -6.15 -19.83
CA ILE A 99 6.12 -6.79 -19.45
C ILE A 99 5.56 -7.56 -20.65
N ALA A 100 5.44 -6.93 -21.82
CA ALA A 100 4.87 -7.55 -23.02
C ALA A 100 5.64 -8.81 -23.45
N ALA A 101 6.97 -8.79 -23.37
CA ALA A 101 7.80 -9.94 -23.74
C ALA A 101 7.66 -11.15 -22.79
N ARG A 102 7.22 -10.93 -21.55
CA ARG A 102 7.15 -11.94 -20.49
C ARG A 102 5.73 -12.38 -20.16
N MET A 103 4.74 -11.53 -20.42
CA MET A 103 3.33 -11.83 -20.23
C MET A 103 2.83 -12.82 -21.30
N ARG A 104 3.04 -14.11 -21.02
CA ARG A 104 2.58 -15.24 -21.84
C ARG A 104 1.22 -15.75 -21.35
N TRP A 105 0.59 -16.60 -22.15
CA TRP A 105 -0.67 -17.24 -21.76
C TRP A 105 -0.48 -18.19 -20.58
N ARG A 106 -1.47 -18.24 -19.67
CA ARG A 106 -1.54 -19.15 -18.49
C ARG A 106 -0.42 -19.01 -17.46
N LEU A 107 0.06 -17.80 -17.19
CA LEU A 107 0.94 -17.56 -16.05
C LEU A 107 0.17 -17.64 -14.73
N SER A 108 0.81 -18.18 -13.70
CA SER A 108 0.29 -18.14 -12.33
C SER A 108 0.32 -16.72 -11.77
N PHE A 109 -0.42 -16.47 -10.68
CA PHE A 109 -0.35 -15.19 -9.97
C PHE A 109 1.08 -14.83 -9.57
N GLN A 110 1.84 -15.78 -8.99
CA GLN A 110 3.23 -15.57 -8.58
C GLN A 110 4.13 -15.15 -9.75
N GLN A 111 4.03 -15.84 -10.89
CA GLN A 111 4.84 -15.50 -12.07
C GLN A 111 4.55 -14.09 -12.58
N ARG A 112 3.28 -13.66 -12.54
CA ARG A 112 2.91 -12.30 -12.94
C ARG A 112 3.34 -11.25 -11.90
N LEU A 113 3.30 -11.59 -10.61
CA LEU A 113 3.84 -10.75 -9.54
C LEU A 113 5.36 -10.56 -9.67
N GLU A 114 6.09 -11.61 -10.04
CA GLU A 114 7.52 -11.54 -10.36
C GLU A 114 7.78 -10.61 -11.56
N ILE A 115 6.96 -10.69 -12.61
CA ILE A 115 7.06 -9.77 -13.77
C ILE A 115 6.82 -8.32 -13.32
N LEU A 116 5.80 -8.06 -12.49
CA LEU A 116 5.54 -6.72 -11.96
C LEU A 116 6.72 -6.19 -11.13
N THR A 117 7.29 -7.05 -10.28
CA THR A 117 8.45 -6.71 -9.44
C THR A 117 9.71 -6.46 -10.29
N GLY A 118 9.90 -7.26 -11.33
CA GLY A 118 10.99 -7.07 -12.30
C GLY A 118 10.84 -5.78 -13.09
N ALA A 119 9.63 -5.41 -13.52
CA ALA A 119 9.38 -4.14 -14.19
C ALA A 119 9.60 -2.93 -13.26
N LEU A 120 9.25 -3.05 -11.97
CA LEU A 120 9.55 -2.03 -10.95
C LEU A 120 11.05 -1.81 -10.73
N ALA A 121 11.89 -2.79 -11.06
CA ALA A 121 13.35 -2.68 -10.96
C ALA A 121 13.99 -1.93 -12.15
N ILE A 122 13.23 -1.64 -13.21
CA ILE A 122 13.69 -0.86 -14.37
C ILE A 122 13.53 0.63 -14.06
N GLY A 123 14.58 1.44 -14.29
CA GLY A 123 14.57 2.88 -14.02
C GLY A 123 15.17 3.25 -12.66
N ARG A 124 14.94 4.49 -12.22
CA ARG A 124 15.48 4.98 -10.94
C ARG A 124 15.01 4.12 -9.78
N GLN A 125 15.96 3.64 -8.98
CA GLN A 125 15.70 3.01 -7.69
C GLN A 125 15.94 4.03 -6.59
N ALA A 126 15.23 3.90 -5.47
CA ALA A 126 15.61 4.61 -4.26
C ALA A 126 16.93 4.01 -3.76
N ASP A 127 17.87 4.86 -3.34
CA ASP A 127 19.10 4.38 -2.73
C ASP A 127 18.78 3.47 -1.55
N GLU A 128 19.52 2.36 -1.44
CA GLU A 128 19.38 1.42 -0.35
C GLU A 128 19.75 2.15 0.95
N LEU A 129 18.76 2.47 1.77
CA LEU A 129 19.00 3.07 3.08
C LEU A 129 19.65 2.02 3.96
N THR A 130 20.87 2.28 4.40
CA THR A 130 21.52 1.41 5.37
C THR A 130 20.70 1.39 6.68
N PRO A 131 20.70 0.28 7.44
CA PRO A 131 19.97 0.20 8.70
C PRO A 131 20.32 1.32 9.69
N ASP A 132 21.57 1.80 9.66
CA ASP A 132 22.03 2.88 10.52
C ASP A 132 21.49 4.24 10.07
N GLU A 133 21.47 4.54 8.77
CA GLU A 133 20.85 5.76 8.25
C GLU A 133 19.34 5.79 8.51
N ALA A 134 18.66 4.64 8.38
CA ALA A 134 17.25 4.52 8.73
C ALA A 134 17.01 4.81 10.22
N ARG A 135 17.84 4.24 11.11
CA ARG A 135 17.77 4.50 12.57
C ARG A 135 18.00 5.96 12.89
N THR A 136 19.00 6.61 12.29
CA THR A 136 19.28 8.03 12.50
C THR A 136 18.09 8.89 12.07
N ARG A 137 17.51 8.63 10.88
CA ARG A 137 16.33 9.36 10.41
C ARG A 137 15.12 9.16 11.32
N MET A 138 14.89 7.94 11.81
CA MET A 138 13.81 7.66 12.76
C MET A 138 14.02 8.39 14.10
N ALA A 139 15.24 8.42 14.63
CA ALA A 139 15.57 9.14 15.84
C ALA A 139 15.35 10.67 15.67
N ASP A 140 15.74 11.22 14.53
CA ASP A 140 15.51 12.62 14.18
C ASP A 140 14.02 12.98 14.12
N VAL A 141 13.19 12.10 13.54
CA VAL A 141 11.73 12.29 13.51
C VAL A 141 11.14 12.20 14.92
N GLN A 142 11.58 11.23 15.73
CA GLN A 142 11.13 11.10 17.13
C GLN A 142 11.51 12.31 17.99
N GLN A 143 12.70 12.89 17.78
CA GLN A 143 13.13 14.10 18.50
C GLN A 143 12.35 15.35 18.08
N ARG A 144 11.93 15.42 16.81
CA ARG A 144 11.13 16.54 16.28
C ARG A 144 9.63 16.37 16.49
N ALA A 145 9.18 15.16 16.82
CA ALA A 145 7.80 14.91 17.19
C ALA A 145 7.54 15.62 18.52
N ALA A 146 6.64 16.62 18.50
CA ALA A 146 6.14 17.21 19.73
C ALA A 146 5.52 16.09 20.59
N PRO A 147 5.70 16.10 21.92
CA PRO A 147 4.98 15.19 22.79
C PRO A 147 3.49 15.42 22.55
N THR A 148 2.84 14.44 21.93
CA THR A 148 1.39 14.36 22.00
C THR A 148 1.11 13.89 23.42
N SER A 149 0.87 14.85 24.32
CA SER A 149 0.29 14.57 25.62
C SER A 149 -1.12 14.04 25.37
N VAL A 150 -1.22 12.74 25.12
CA VAL A 150 -2.41 12.01 25.55
C VAL A 150 -2.24 11.93 27.05
N ASP A 151 -3.04 12.70 27.78
CA ASP A 151 -3.20 12.47 29.21
C ASP A 151 -3.58 11.00 29.37
N GLU A 152 -2.63 10.20 29.84
CA GLU A 152 -2.92 8.88 30.40
C GLU A 152 -3.76 9.14 31.65
N HIS A 153 -5.07 9.31 31.46
CA HIS A 153 -6.00 9.19 32.56
C HIS A 153 -5.79 7.78 33.13
N PRO A 154 -5.37 7.65 34.40
CA PRO A 154 -5.29 6.34 35.03
C PRO A 154 -6.72 5.83 35.14
N LEU A 155 -7.08 4.83 34.32
CA LEU A 155 -8.26 4.01 34.59
C LEU A 155 -7.91 3.07 35.73
N ILE A 156 -7.90 3.62 36.94
CA ILE A 156 -8.01 2.88 38.19
C ILE A 156 -9.23 3.44 38.93
N GLU A 157 -9.98 2.52 39.54
CA GLU A 157 -11.25 2.66 40.27
C GLU A 157 -12.49 2.44 39.39
N LYS A 158 -13.29 1.37 39.51
CA LYS A 158 -13.71 0.64 40.72
C LYS A 158 -14.07 -0.81 40.36
N PHE A 159 -13.26 -1.77 40.82
CA PHE A 159 -13.75 -3.13 41.07
C PHE A 159 -14.17 -3.21 42.55
N GLN A 160 -15.43 -2.91 42.81
CA GLN A 160 -16.18 -3.45 43.95
C GLN A 160 -17.10 -4.50 43.30
N GLY A 161 -16.92 -5.80 43.44
CA GLY A 161 -16.66 -6.54 44.66
C GLY A 161 -17.93 -7.36 44.93
N TRP A 162 -17.93 -8.64 44.59
CA TRP A 162 -18.64 -9.71 45.32
C TRP A 162 -18.24 -11.10 44.79
N PHE A 163 -17.31 -11.72 45.51
CA PHE A 163 -17.28 -13.17 45.72
C PHE A 163 -17.26 -13.42 47.22
N VAL A 164 -18.42 -13.79 47.77
CA VAL A 164 -18.66 -14.56 48.99
C VAL A 164 -19.92 -15.35 48.66
N GLY A 165 -20.06 -16.66 48.81
CA GLY A 165 -19.28 -17.73 49.41
C GLY A 165 -20.23 -18.92 49.51
N ILE A 166 -19.67 -20.12 49.32
CA ILE A 166 -20.14 -21.47 49.69
C ILE A 166 -21.37 -21.52 50.63
N PHE A 167 -22.46 -22.16 50.18
CA PHE A 167 -23.09 -23.36 50.76
C PHE A 167 -24.08 -23.98 49.76
#